data_AF-N2AI55-F1
#
_entry.id   AF-N2AI55-F1
#
_cell.length_a   1.000
_cell.length_b   1.000
_cell.length_c   1.000
_cell.angle_alpha   90.00
_cell.angle_beta   90.00
_cell.angle_gamma   90.00
#
_symmetry.space_group_name_H-M   'P 1'
#
loop_
_entity.id
_entity.type
_entity.pdbx_description
1 polymer ?
#
loop_
_entity_poly.entity_id
_entity_poly.type
_entity_poly.pdbx_seq_one_letter_code
_entity_poly.pdbx_strand_id
1 'polypeptide(L)'
;MAYKQKFLDSIITDAGRHVLLQAGAGEGVLIYTRAIMSSQSVRHLDADDKPQGLEDEEIRKITKLDDNLKESKLTIAPVDNNVITITGSWDNKQQTDDITFSTIGWFARINENGPEVLLAITPTAKPEVLAAGSPDHRSTEAITCDLDMAISNAAKVEMTVDEAGLVKRGEMQVSLTKIKDELDKEIADHANNLSQQFDNKANKSDVNNALSSKADKTDVNSALSGKADKSNTYSKQEIDSKFANTGGVKSVNGNKPDAGGNVNVNIPHVDLSPYAKTADVNNALNAKADKSNTYTKQDVDNRLNGKANNGDSYLKREADSKFVTQDTFNGRINDHENRLKFLEQNAMLGKHFANENDAKAWSTKGSNYIGIVDN
;
A
#
# COMPACT_ATOMS: atom_id res chain seq x y z
N MET A 1 12.26 52.52 -40.56
CA MET A 1 10.98 52.36 -41.30
C MET A 1 9.89 52.89 -40.41
N ALA A 2 9.22 53.97 -40.80
CA ALA A 2 8.09 54.51 -40.03
C ALA A 2 6.96 53.46 -40.04
N TYR A 3 6.40 53.18 -38.86
CA TYR A 3 5.26 52.27 -38.74
C TYR A 3 4.07 52.95 -39.43
N LYS A 4 3.67 52.43 -40.59
CA LYS A 4 2.50 52.97 -41.31
C LYS A 4 1.25 52.44 -40.61
N GLN A 5 0.44 53.35 -40.07
CA GLN A 5 -0.83 53.01 -39.44
C GLN A 5 -1.74 52.30 -40.46
N LYS A 6 -2.03 51.02 -40.23
CA LYS A 6 -2.88 50.19 -41.11
C LYS A 6 -4.37 50.37 -40.81
N PHE A 7 -4.70 50.61 -39.55
CA PHE A 7 -6.07 50.75 -39.05
C PHE A 7 -6.33 52.16 -38.54
N LEU A 8 -7.47 52.73 -38.92
CA LEU A 8 -7.99 53.96 -38.35
C LEU A 8 -8.75 53.67 -37.05
N ASP A 9 -9.07 54.72 -36.30
CA ASP A 9 -9.80 54.58 -35.04
C ASP A 9 -11.14 53.86 -35.23
N SER A 10 -11.41 52.93 -34.30
CA SER A 10 -12.63 52.16 -34.25
C SER A 10 -13.82 53.04 -33.84
N ILE A 11 -14.92 52.92 -34.58
CA ILE A 11 -16.17 53.63 -34.30
C ILE A 11 -17.19 52.64 -33.76
N ILE A 12 -17.69 52.91 -32.55
CA ILE A 12 -18.82 52.18 -31.95
C ILE A 12 -20.12 52.58 -32.65
N THR A 13 -20.87 51.61 -33.16
CA THR A 13 -22.18 51.83 -33.79
C THR A 13 -23.25 52.19 -32.75
N ASP A 14 -24.42 52.65 -33.19
CA ASP A 14 -25.54 52.93 -32.29
C ASP A 14 -26.05 51.67 -31.59
N ALA A 15 -26.12 50.55 -32.32
CA ALA A 15 -26.47 49.25 -31.75
C ALA A 15 -25.42 48.77 -30.74
N GLY A 16 -24.14 48.94 -31.05
CA GLY A 16 -23.04 48.63 -30.16
C GLY A 16 -23.04 49.46 -28.90
N ARG A 17 -23.28 50.77 -29.02
CA ARG A 17 -23.41 51.68 -27.87
C ARG A 17 -24.52 51.23 -26.94
N HIS A 18 -25.67 50.82 -27.48
CA HIS A 18 -26.79 50.34 -26.68
C HIS A 18 -26.41 49.10 -25.86
N VAL A 19 -25.74 48.13 -26.50
CA VAL A 19 -25.24 46.91 -25.84
C VAL A 19 -24.20 47.22 -24.77
N LEU A 20 -23.26 48.13 -25.02
CA LEU A 20 -22.26 48.54 -24.03
C LEU A 20 -22.87 49.26 -22.82
N LEU A 21 -23.91 50.07 -23.02
CA LEU A 21 -24.61 50.75 -21.93
C LEU A 21 -25.35 49.76 -21.02
N GLN A 22 -26.02 48.75 -21.59
CA GLN A 22 -26.66 47.68 -20.82
C GLN A 22 -25.64 46.90 -19.99
N ALA A 23 -24.55 46.47 -20.61
CA ALA A 23 -23.46 45.81 -19.90
C ALA A 23 -22.88 46.71 -18.80
N GLY A 24 -22.63 47.99 -19.09
CA GLY A 24 -22.10 48.96 -18.15
C GLY A 24 -23.00 49.26 -16.95
N ALA A 25 -24.32 49.06 -17.09
CA ALA A 25 -25.30 49.13 -16.02
C ALA A 25 -25.41 47.82 -15.20
N GLY A 26 -24.70 46.76 -15.60
CA GLY A 26 -24.77 45.43 -14.99
C GLY A 26 -25.97 44.61 -15.47
N GLU A 27 -26.66 45.04 -16.53
CA GLU A 27 -27.86 44.40 -17.09
C GLU A 27 -27.48 43.31 -18.10
N GLY A 28 -26.83 42.25 -17.62
CA GLY A 28 -26.42 41.11 -18.41
C GLY A 28 -24.91 41.03 -18.68
N VAL A 29 -24.53 40.06 -19.53
CA VAL A 29 -23.14 39.79 -19.89
C VAL A 29 -22.93 40.20 -21.35
N LEU A 30 -21.95 41.07 -21.60
CA LEU A 30 -21.49 41.38 -22.95
C LEU A 30 -20.70 40.20 -23.49
N ILE A 31 -21.16 39.61 -24.59
CA ILE A 31 -20.50 38.48 -25.25
C ILE A 31 -20.02 38.94 -26.61
N TYR A 32 -18.71 39.04 -26.81
CA TYR A 32 -18.12 39.19 -28.14
C TYR A 32 -18.29 37.88 -28.91
N THR A 33 -18.80 37.94 -30.13
CA THR A 33 -19.20 36.73 -30.86
C THR A 33 -18.22 36.40 -31.97
N ARG A 34 -17.86 37.39 -32.78
CA ARG A 34 -16.95 37.24 -33.93
C ARG A 34 -16.44 38.62 -34.38
N ALA A 35 -15.32 38.63 -35.10
CA ALA A 35 -14.92 39.77 -35.91
C ALA A 35 -14.67 39.32 -37.35
N ILE A 36 -15.03 40.16 -38.31
CA ILE A 36 -14.97 39.83 -39.74
C ILE A 36 -14.19 40.86 -40.53
N MET A 37 -13.52 40.40 -41.58
CA MET A 37 -13.03 41.24 -42.67
C MET A 37 -14.15 41.51 -43.67
N SER A 38 -14.25 42.75 -44.14
CA SER A 38 -15.20 43.15 -45.18
C SER A 38 -14.52 43.99 -46.26
N SER A 39 -14.96 43.84 -47.52
CA SER A 39 -14.48 44.66 -48.63
C SER A 39 -15.04 46.09 -48.58
N GLN A 40 -16.14 46.30 -47.85
CA GLN A 40 -16.82 47.59 -47.73
C GLN A 40 -15.86 48.65 -47.18
N SER A 41 -15.59 49.69 -47.99
CA SER A 41 -14.84 50.86 -47.52
C SER A 41 -15.80 51.85 -46.90
N VAL A 42 -15.69 52.04 -45.58
CA VAL A 42 -16.47 53.05 -44.84
C VAL A 42 -15.71 54.36 -44.70
N ARG A 43 -14.39 54.29 -44.54
CA ARG A 43 -13.47 55.42 -44.43
C ARG A 43 -12.05 54.98 -44.76
N HIS A 44 -11.27 55.82 -45.41
CA HIS A 44 -9.87 55.57 -45.75
C HIS A 44 -9.09 56.91 -45.82
N LEU A 45 -7.77 56.84 -45.96
CA LEU A 45 -6.91 57.99 -46.18
C LEU A 45 -6.51 58.10 -47.65
N ASP A 46 -6.52 59.32 -48.19
CA ASP A 46 -6.04 59.58 -49.55
C ASP A 46 -4.48 59.58 -49.65
N ALA A 47 -3.94 60.16 -50.74
CA ALA A 47 -2.50 60.24 -50.96
C ALA A 47 -1.81 61.23 -50.00
N ASP A 48 -2.55 62.20 -49.47
CA ASP A 48 -2.08 63.25 -48.55
C ASP A 48 -2.48 62.94 -47.09
N ASP A 49 -2.83 61.69 -46.80
CA ASP A 49 -3.30 61.19 -45.50
C ASP A 49 -4.55 61.91 -44.96
N LYS A 50 -5.42 62.43 -45.84
CA LYS A 50 -6.71 63.01 -45.43
C LYS A 50 -7.82 61.96 -45.44
N PRO A 51 -8.70 61.95 -44.42
CA PRO A 51 -9.82 61.02 -44.39
C PRO A 51 -10.81 61.31 -45.51
N GLN A 52 -11.23 60.25 -46.18
CA GLN A 52 -12.26 60.20 -47.21
C GLN A 52 -13.26 59.12 -46.85
N GLY A 53 -14.51 59.26 -47.30
CA GLY A 53 -15.59 58.29 -47.05
C GLY A 53 -16.70 58.88 -46.18
N LEU A 54 -17.34 58.03 -45.39
CA LEU A 54 -18.44 58.40 -44.51
C LEU A 54 -17.95 59.14 -43.27
N GLU A 55 -18.76 60.07 -42.78
CA GLU A 55 -18.53 60.73 -41.51
C GLU A 55 -18.85 59.80 -40.33
N ASP A 56 -18.29 60.08 -39.15
CA ASP A 56 -18.48 59.27 -37.94
C ASP A 56 -19.96 58.96 -37.65
N GLU A 57 -20.84 59.95 -37.83
CA GLU A 57 -22.28 59.84 -37.58
C GLU A 57 -23.00 58.90 -38.57
N GLU A 58 -22.49 58.79 -39.79
CA GLU A 58 -23.02 57.86 -40.80
C GLU A 58 -22.51 56.45 -40.54
N ILE A 59 -21.24 56.30 -40.15
CA ILE A 59 -20.64 55.02 -39.76
C ILE A 59 -21.37 54.43 -38.54
N ARG A 60 -21.78 55.28 -37.58
CA ARG A 60 -22.52 54.84 -36.38
C ARG A 60 -23.86 54.16 -36.71
N LYS A 61 -24.49 54.52 -37.83
CA LYS A 61 -25.79 54.00 -38.26
C LYS A 61 -25.70 52.69 -39.03
N ILE A 62 -24.50 52.22 -39.35
CA ILE A 62 -24.30 50.94 -40.03
C ILE A 62 -24.66 49.79 -39.08
N THR A 63 -25.60 48.95 -39.49
CA THR A 63 -26.07 47.80 -38.70
C THR A 63 -25.56 46.46 -39.22
N LYS A 64 -25.04 46.43 -40.45
CA LYS A 64 -24.47 45.26 -41.12
C LYS A 64 -23.41 45.69 -42.13
N LEU A 65 -22.44 44.83 -42.37
CA LEU A 65 -21.48 45.00 -43.46
C LEU A 65 -21.98 44.26 -44.71
N ASP A 66 -21.50 44.68 -45.88
CA ASP A 66 -21.97 44.15 -47.17
C ASP A 66 -21.55 42.69 -47.40
N ASP A 67 -20.45 42.25 -46.81
CA ASP A 67 -19.90 40.92 -46.94
C ASP A 67 -19.18 40.44 -45.65
N ASN A 68 -18.84 39.14 -45.64
CA ASN A 68 -18.05 38.49 -44.60
C ASN A 68 -16.95 37.69 -45.32
N LEU A 69 -15.80 38.33 -45.54
CA LEU A 69 -14.70 37.73 -46.29
C LEU A 69 -13.96 36.68 -45.46
N LYS A 70 -13.81 36.91 -44.15
CA LYS A 70 -13.17 35.99 -43.22
C LYS A 70 -13.47 36.34 -41.77
N GLU A 71 -13.74 35.34 -40.95
CA GLU A 71 -13.89 35.49 -39.51
C GLU A 71 -12.54 35.30 -38.78
N SER A 72 -12.36 36.03 -37.69
CA SER A 72 -11.16 35.98 -36.86
C SER A 72 -11.22 34.87 -35.82
N LYS A 73 -10.04 34.43 -35.37
CA LYS A 73 -9.89 33.90 -34.02
C LYS A 73 -9.79 35.07 -33.03
N LEU A 74 -10.77 35.20 -32.15
CA LEU A 74 -10.78 36.23 -31.12
C LEU A 74 -9.98 35.80 -29.89
N THR A 75 -9.29 36.75 -29.28
CA THR A 75 -8.66 36.60 -27.96
C THR A 75 -8.93 37.84 -27.12
N ILE A 76 -8.95 37.67 -25.79
CA ILE A 76 -9.15 38.77 -24.85
C ILE A 76 -7.90 38.89 -23.99
N ALA A 77 -7.29 40.07 -23.95
CA ALA A 77 -6.19 40.36 -23.05
C ALA A 77 -6.70 40.60 -21.61
N PRO A 78 -5.86 40.39 -20.58
CA PRO A 78 -6.21 40.76 -19.22
C PRO A 78 -6.64 42.24 -19.13
N VAL A 79 -7.68 42.51 -18.35
CA VAL A 79 -8.18 43.88 -18.16
C VAL A 79 -7.10 44.71 -17.47
N ASP A 80 -6.69 45.81 -18.08
CA ASP A 80 -5.76 46.78 -17.51
C ASP A 80 -6.42 48.16 -17.45
N ASN A 81 -6.38 48.80 -16.28
CA ASN A 81 -6.95 50.13 -16.04
C ASN A 81 -8.39 50.31 -16.60
N ASN A 82 -9.27 49.33 -16.38
CA ASN A 82 -10.65 49.30 -16.89
C ASN A 82 -10.79 49.26 -18.43
N VAL A 83 -9.70 49.02 -19.15
CA VAL A 83 -9.70 48.78 -20.60
C VAL A 83 -9.63 47.29 -20.86
N ILE A 84 -10.50 46.82 -21.75
CA ILE A 84 -10.42 45.48 -22.34
C ILE A 84 -9.90 45.63 -23.75
N THR A 85 -8.89 44.84 -24.08
CA THR A 85 -8.40 44.67 -25.45
C THR A 85 -8.92 43.36 -26.01
N ILE A 86 -9.68 43.45 -27.10
CA ILE A 86 -10.09 42.30 -27.90
C ILE A 86 -9.21 42.25 -29.14
N THR A 87 -8.46 41.17 -29.30
CA THR A 87 -7.59 40.97 -30.47
C THR A 87 -8.25 39.99 -31.43
N GLY A 88 -8.54 40.44 -32.64
CA GLY A 88 -8.92 39.60 -33.77
C GLY A 88 -7.68 39.20 -34.55
N SER A 89 -7.47 37.89 -34.74
CA SER A 89 -6.38 37.34 -35.55
C SER A 89 -6.95 36.58 -36.75
N TRP A 90 -6.59 37.03 -37.95
CA TRP A 90 -6.92 36.37 -39.22
C TRP A 90 -5.65 35.77 -39.81
N ASP A 91 -5.51 34.45 -39.74
CA ASP A 91 -4.43 33.72 -40.38
C ASP A 91 -4.83 33.27 -41.79
N ASN A 92 -3.87 33.15 -42.70
CA ASN A 92 -4.13 32.66 -44.06
C ASN A 92 -4.06 31.12 -44.18
N LYS A 93 -4.27 30.37 -43.08
CA LYS A 93 -4.31 28.90 -43.14
C LYS A 93 -5.46 28.47 -44.04
N GLN A 94 -5.19 27.53 -44.95
CA GLN A 94 -6.17 27.04 -45.93
C GLN A 94 -6.81 28.14 -46.81
N GLN A 95 -6.21 29.33 -46.88
CA GLN A 95 -6.66 30.42 -47.75
C GLN A 95 -6.06 30.22 -49.15
N THR A 96 -6.88 30.01 -50.17
CA THR A 96 -6.39 29.76 -51.55
C THR A 96 -6.17 31.03 -52.36
N ASP A 97 -6.90 32.10 -52.03
CA ASP A 97 -6.94 33.35 -52.78
C ASP A 97 -6.69 34.54 -51.84
N ASP A 98 -6.09 35.60 -52.39
CA ASP A 98 -5.87 36.85 -51.67
C ASP A 98 -7.21 37.46 -51.22
N ILE A 99 -7.28 37.89 -49.97
CA ILE A 99 -8.42 38.61 -49.42
C ILE A 99 -8.06 40.08 -49.33
N THR A 100 -8.69 40.92 -50.16
CA THR A 100 -8.62 42.38 -50.02
C THR A 100 -9.76 42.87 -49.15
N PHE A 101 -9.46 43.62 -48.09
CA PHE A 101 -10.45 44.14 -47.16
C PHE A 101 -10.18 45.62 -46.85
N SER A 102 -11.26 46.34 -46.50
CA SER A 102 -11.19 47.77 -46.17
C SER A 102 -11.70 48.09 -44.76
N THR A 103 -12.32 47.12 -44.09
CA THR A 103 -12.96 47.30 -42.79
C THR A 103 -12.93 46.01 -41.98
N ILE A 104 -12.76 46.13 -40.66
CA ILE A 104 -13.05 45.08 -39.68
C ILE A 104 -14.38 45.40 -38.98
N GLY A 105 -15.31 44.45 -39.00
CA GLY A 105 -16.55 44.51 -38.22
C GLY A 105 -16.44 43.66 -36.96
N TRP A 106 -16.73 44.26 -35.81
CA TRP A 106 -16.74 43.58 -34.51
C TRP A 106 -18.18 43.32 -34.09
N PHE A 107 -18.51 42.09 -33.68
CA PHE A 107 -19.86 41.70 -33.32
C PHE A 107 -19.95 41.26 -31.86
N ALA A 108 -21.08 41.60 -31.23
CA ALA A 108 -21.37 41.23 -29.85
C ALA A 108 -22.88 41.09 -29.60
N ARG A 109 -23.23 40.48 -28.47
CA ARG A 109 -24.62 40.38 -27.97
C ARG A 109 -24.65 40.52 -26.45
N ILE A 110 -25.84 40.79 -25.91
CA ILE A 110 -26.11 40.72 -24.47
C ILE A 110 -26.72 39.37 -24.13
N ASN A 111 -26.06 38.62 -23.25
CA ASN A 111 -26.41 37.25 -22.86
C ASN A 111 -26.42 36.27 -24.04
N GLU A 112 -26.42 34.96 -23.75
CA GLU A 112 -26.29 33.93 -24.79
C GLU A 112 -27.41 33.98 -25.85
N ASN A 113 -28.63 34.33 -25.44
CA ASN A 113 -29.82 34.35 -26.31
C ASN A 113 -30.13 35.73 -26.91
N GLY A 114 -29.31 36.76 -26.65
CA GLY A 114 -29.54 38.09 -27.19
C GLY A 114 -29.24 38.19 -28.69
N PRO A 115 -29.83 39.17 -29.41
CA PRO A 115 -29.51 39.41 -30.80
C PRO A 115 -28.05 39.85 -30.95
N GLU A 116 -27.35 39.26 -31.92
CA GLU A 116 -26.02 39.72 -32.32
C GLU A 116 -26.13 41.04 -33.09
N VAL A 117 -25.30 42.02 -32.71
CA VAL A 117 -25.22 43.32 -33.35
C VAL A 117 -23.79 43.60 -33.82
N LEU A 118 -23.66 44.40 -34.87
CA LEU A 118 -22.39 45.02 -35.23
C LEU A 118 -22.04 46.06 -34.15
N LEU A 119 -21.10 45.72 -33.27
CA LEU A 119 -20.69 46.52 -32.12
C LEU A 119 -19.84 47.73 -32.54
N ALA A 120 -18.82 47.48 -33.35
CA ALA A 120 -17.83 48.46 -33.74
C ALA A 120 -17.31 48.20 -35.15
N ILE A 121 -16.79 49.25 -35.77
CA ILE A 121 -16.22 49.22 -37.11
C ILE A 121 -14.83 49.83 -37.05
N THR A 122 -13.81 49.09 -37.50
CA THR A 122 -12.42 49.56 -37.61
C THR A 122 -12.06 49.68 -39.09
N PRO A 123 -12.06 50.89 -39.67
CA PRO A 123 -11.69 51.09 -41.06
C PRO A 123 -10.18 50.91 -41.25
N THR A 124 -9.75 50.46 -42.41
CA THR A 124 -8.33 50.48 -42.77
C THR A 124 -7.94 51.84 -43.36
N ALA A 125 -6.69 52.26 -43.17
CA ALA A 125 -6.20 53.51 -43.75
C ALA A 125 -6.17 53.43 -45.29
N LYS A 126 -5.89 52.25 -45.86
CA LYS A 126 -5.96 51.92 -47.29
C LYS A 126 -6.44 50.47 -47.41
N PRO A 127 -6.98 50.01 -48.55
CA PRO A 127 -7.31 48.59 -48.71
C PRO A 127 -6.09 47.71 -48.37
N GLU A 128 -6.27 46.78 -47.44
CA GLU A 128 -5.24 45.84 -46.99
C GLU A 128 -5.50 44.46 -47.61
N VAL A 129 -4.44 43.65 -47.72
CA VAL A 129 -4.52 42.31 -48.31
C VAL A 129 -3.99 41.29 -47.32
N LEU A 130 -4.79 40.25 -47.05
CA LEU A 130 -4.32 39.00 -46.49
C LEU A 130 -3.98 38.08 -47.65
N ALA A 131 -2.68 37.83 -47.88
CA ALA A 131 -2.25 37.03 -49.01
C ALA A 131 -2.69 35.56 -48.87
N ALA A 132 -2.88 34.88 -50.01
CA ALA A 132 -3.13 33.45 -50.05
C ALA A 132 -2.07 32.67 -49.24
N GLY A 133 -2.53 31.61 -48.58
CA GLY A 133 -1.69 30.70 -47.81
C GLY A 133 -0.73 29.92 -48.70
N SER A 134 0.25 29.26 -48.06
CA SER A 134 1.19 28.41 -48.78
C SER A 134 0.46 27.24 -49.47
N PRO A 135 0.96 26.74 -50.63
CA PRO A 135 0.38 25.56 -51.31
C PRO A 135 0.28 24.29 -50.46
N ASP A 136 0.99 24.22 -49.33
CA ASP A 136 0.91 23.13 -48.33
C ASP A 136 -0.20 23.34 -47.27
N HIS A 137 -1.08 24.33 -47.49
CA HIS A 137 -2.21 24.71 -46.62
C HIS A 137 -1.81 25.18 -45.22
N ARG A 138 -0.54 25.54 -45.00
CA ARG A 138 -0.06 26.16 -43.76
C ARG A 138 -0.24 27.67 -43.81
N SER A 139 -0.39 28.27 -42.62
CA SER A 139 -0.36 29.73 -42.48
C SER A 139 1.06 30.25 -42.66
N THR A 140 1.20 31.28 -43.48
CA THR A 140 2.45 32.04 -43.72
C THR A 140 2.34 33.48 -43.25
N GLU A 141 1.12 33.98 -43.06
CA GLU A 141 0.83 35.35 -42.63
C GLU A 141 -0.39 35.37 -41.70
N ALA A 142 -0.41 36.34 -40.79
CA ALA A 142 -1.57 36.69 -40.02
C ALA A 142 -1.69 38.21 -39.89
N ILE A 143 -2.91 38.72 -39.95
CA ILE A 143 -3.25 40.10 -39.64
C ILE A 143 -3.91 40.12 -38.27
N THR A 144 -3.42 40.98 -37.38
CA THR A 144 -3.99 41.20 -36.05
C THR A 144 -4.52 42.62 -35.94
N CYS A 145 -5.69 42.77 -35.33
CA CYS A 145 -6.27 44.06 -35.01
C CYS A 145 -6.76 44.03 -33.56
N ASP A 146 -6.46 45.08 -32.81
CA ASP A 146 -6.88 45.26 -31.43
C ASP A 146 -8.04 46.25 -31.36
N LEU A 147 -9.08 45.89 -30.63
CA LEU A 147 -10.17 46.77 -30.24
C LEU A 147 -10.08 47.02 -28.74
N ASP A 148 -9.62 48.22 -28.38
CA ASP A 148 -9.56 48.69 -27.01
C ASP A 148 -10.86 49.37 -26.60
N MET A 149 -11.44 48.94 -25.48
CA MET A 149 -12.70 49.48 -24.97
C MET A 149 -12.63 49.68 -23.47
N ALA A 150 -12.95 50.90 -23.02
CA ALA A 150 -13.16 51.18 -21.61
C ALA A 150 -14.49 50.60 -21.14
N ILE A 151 -14.48 49.87 -20.03
CA ILE A 151 -15.67 49.27 -19.42
C ILE A 151 -15.89 49.76 -17.99
N SER A 152 -17.16 49.80 -17.58
CA SER A 152 -17.56 50.08 -16.20
C SER A 152 -17.22 48.91 -15.28
N ASN A 153 -16.99 49.18 -13.99
CA ASN A 153 -16.78 48.13 -12.96
C ASN A 153 -17.95 47.14 -12.85
N ALA A 154 -19.16 47.55 -13.26
CA ALA A 154 -20.34 46.68 -13.24
C ALA A 154 -20.45 45.76 -14.48
N ALA A 155 -19.66 46.02 -15.53
CA ALA A 155 -19.74 45.26 -16.76
C ALA A 155 -19.15 43.85 -16.61
N LYS A 156 -19.91 42.85 -17.03
CA LYS A 156 -19.42 41.47 -17.20
C LYS A 156 -19.19 41.22 -18.68
N VAL A 157 -17.99 40.74 -19.02
CA VAL A 157 -17.56 40.51 -20.40
C VAL A 157 -17.13 39.07 -20.59
N GLU A 158 -17.58 38.47 -21.69
CA GLU A 158 -17.27 37.10 -22.15
C GLU A 158 -17.07 37.08 -23.68
N MET A 159 -16.65 35.93 -24.21
CA MET A 159 -16.39 35.70 -25.63
C MET A 159 -16.99 34.36 -26.05
N THR A 160 -17.61 34.31 -27.23
CA THR A 160 -17.99 33.05 -27.88
C THR A 160 -16.74 32.44 -28.49
N VAL A 161 -16.30 31.28 -27.97
CA VAL A 161 -15.22 30.51 -28.58
C VAL A 161 -15.84 29.56 -29.60
N ASP A 162 -15.57 29.80 -30.88
CA ASP A 162 -15.73 28.79 -31.91
C ASP A 162 -14.34 28.22 -32.27
N GLU A 163 -14.26 26.89 -32.33
CA GLU A 163 -13.07 26.04 -32.47
C GLU A 163 -12.21 25.76 -31.21
N ALA A 164 -12.53 24.62 -30.61
CA ALA A 164 -11.68 23.64 -29.91
C ALA A 164 -10.28 24.12 -29.44
N GLY A 165 -10.20 24.70 -28.24
CA GLY A 165 -8.89 24.90 -27.60
C GLY A 165 -8.83 25.82 -26.39
N LEU A 166 -9.87 26.61 -26.10
CA LEU A 166 -9.95 27.45 -24.91
C LEU A 166 -11.09 27.00 -24.00
N VAL A 167 -10.76 26.69 -22.74
CA VAL A 167 -11.75 26.42 -21.67
C VAL A 167 -12.56 27.69 -21.43
N LYS A 168 -13.89 27.63 -21.63
CA LYS A 168 -14.79 28.77 -21.39
C LYS A 168 -14.85 29.07 -19.89
N ARG A 169 -15.04 30.34 -19.52
CA ARG A 169 -15.17 30.75 -18.11
C ARG A 169 -16.26 29.96 -17.35
N GLY A 170 -17.38 29.65 -18.02
CA GLY A 170 -18.44 28.80 -17.46
C GLY A 170 -18.00 27.37 -17.17
N GLU A 171 -17.21 26.75 -18.05
CA GLU A 171 -16.66 25.40 -17.84
C GLU A 171 -15.60 25.37 -16.73
N MET A 172 -14.80 26.44 -16.65
CA MET A 172 -13.87 26.66 -15.53
C MET A 172 -14.63 26.82 -14.21
N GLN A 173 -15.75 27.54 -14.20
CA GLN A 173 -16.59 27.72 -13.02
C GLN A 173 -17.23 26.40 -12.58
N VAL A 174 -17.73 25.57 -13.51
CA VAL A 174 -18.25 24.23 -13.21
C VAL A 174 -17.15 23.35 -12.62
N SER A 175 -15.94 23.40 -13.19
CA SER A 175 -14.79 22.64 -12.69
C SER A 175 -14.36 23.10 -11.30
N LEU A 176 -14.35 24.41 -11.03
CA LEU A 176 -14.08 24.98 -9.71
C LEU A 176 -15.12 24.56 -8.68
N THR A 177 -16.41 24.54 -9.06
CA THR A 177 -17.49 24.07 -8.17
C THR A 177 -17.32 22.58 -7.85
N LYS A 178 -17.05 21.73 -8.84
CA LYS A 178 -16.80 20.29 -8.59
C LYS A 178 -15.61 20.06 -7.66
N ILE A 179 -14.49 20.74 -7.91
CA ILE A 179 -13.30 20.67 -7.04
C ILE A 179 -13.64 21.13 -5.62
N LYS A 180 -14.44 22.20 -5.49
CA LYS A 180 -14.90 22.67 -4.19
C LYS A 180 -15.76 21.64 -3.46
N ASP A 181 -16.73 21.03 -4.14
CA ASP A 181 -17.62 20.02 -3.57
C ASP A 181 -16.84 18.76 -3.16
N GLU A 182 -15.88 18.33 -3.99
CA GLU A 182 -14.99 17.20 -3.68
C GLU A 182 -14.11 17.48 -2.47
N LEU A 183 -13.50 18.67 -2.42
CA LEU A 183 -12.65 19.09 -1.30
C LEU A 183 -13.47 19.23 -0.01
N ASP A 184 -14.65 19.84 -0.06
CA ASP A 184 -15.54 19.99 1.10
C ASP A 184 -15.97 18.61 1.64
N LYS A 185 -16.22 17.64 0.75
CA LYS A 185 -16.50 16.25 1.12
C LYS A 185 -15.29 15.57 1.77
N GLU A 186 -14.11 15.69 1.18
CA GLU A 186 -12.87 15.11 1.74
C GLU A 186 -12.55 15.69 3.12
N ILE A 187 -12.72 17.00 3.30
CA ILE A 187 -12.56 17.67 4.60
C ILE A 187 -13.55 17.12 5.63
N ALA A 188 -14.82 16.93 5.25
CA ALA A 188 -15.82 16.36 6.15
C ALA A 188 -15.51 14.91 6.54
N ASP A 189 -15.08 14.08 5.58
CA ASP A 189 -14.69 12.69 5.83
C ASP A 189 -13.44 12.61 6.73
N HIS A 190 -12.44 13.46 6.51
CA HIS A 190 -11.27 13.55 7.38
C HIS A 190 -11.63 14.03 8.79
N ALA A 191 -12.51 15.03 8.91
CA ALA A 191 -12.98 15.50 10.22
C ALA A 191 -13.73 14.40 11.00
N ASN A 192 -14.59 13.64 10.32
CA ASN A 192 -15.30 12.50 10.89
C ASN A 192 -14.34 11.40 11.33
N ASN A 193 -13.36 11.05 10.49
CA ASN A 193 -12.34 10.04 10.83
C ASN A 193 -11.52 10.45 12.05
N LEU A 194 -11.09 11.71 12.10
CA LEU A 194 -10.32 12.25 13.23
C LEU A 194 -11.15 12.23 14.52
N SER A 195 -12.44 12.59 14.45
CA SER A 195 -13.35 12.52 15.60
C SER A 195 -13.48 11.09 16.12
N GLN A 196 -13.71 10.11 15.23
CA GLN A 196 -13.78 8.69 15.61
C GLN A 196 -12.47 8.18 16.23
N GLN A 197 -11.32 8.62 15.72
CA GLN A 197 -10.03 8.27 16.32
C GLN A 197 -9.89 8.82 17.74
N PHE A 198 -10.35 10.04 18.01
CA PHE A 198 -10.35 10.63 19.35
C PHE A 198 -11.32 9.91 20.28
N ASP A 199 -12.52 9.56 19.82
CA ASP A 199 -13.53 8.86 20.61
C ASP A 199 -13.09 7.44 21.00
N ASN A 200 -12.26 6.79 20.17
CA ASN A 200 -11.70 5.47 20.44
C ASN A 200 -10.48 5.49 21.39
N LYS A 201 -9.93 6.66 21.75
CA LYS A 201 -8.82 6.74 22.69
C LYS A 201 -9.33 6.61 24.12
N ALA A 202 -8.66 5.76 24.90
CA ALA A 202 -8.90 5.67 26.33
C ALA A 202 -8.68 7.06 26.97
N ASN A 203 -9.72 7.56 27.63
CA ASN A 203 -9.66 8.82 28.37
C ASN A 203 -9.09 8.59 29.78
N LYS A 204 -8.93 9.67 30.55
CA LYS A 204 -8.40 9.60 31.92
C LYS A 204 -9.22 8.70 32.85
N SER A 205 -10.54 8.65 32.66
CA SER A 205 -11.43 7.77 33.43
C SER A 205 -11.20 6.30 33.09
N ASP A 206 -11.08 5.97 31.80
CA ASP A 206 -10.81 4.59 31.35
C ASP A 206 -9.50 4.06 31.95
N VAL A 207 -8.45 4.89 31.90
CA VAL A 207 -7.15 4.59 32.48
C VAL A 207 -7.25 4.44 34.00
N ASN A 208 -7.90 5.38 34.68
CA ASN A 208 -8.08 5.33 36.14
C ASN A 208 -8.85 4.09 36.58
N ASN A 209 -9.93 3.74 35.89
CA ASN A 209 -10.73 2.54 36.18
C ASN A 209 -9.91 1.26 35.97
N ALA A 210 -9.09 1.20 34.92
CA ALA A 210 -8.19 0.06 34.68
C ALA A 210 -7.14 -0.07 35.80
N LEU A 211 -6.54 1.05 36.23
CA LEU A 211 -5.56 1.07 37.32
C LEU A 211 -6.16 0.75 38.68
N SER A 212 -7.37 1.21 38.99
CA SER A 212 -8.02 0.98 40.29
C SER A 212 -8.37 -0.49 40.54
N SER A 213 -8.44 -1.31 39.49
CA SER A 213 -8.64 -2.76 39.61
C SER A 213 -7.37 -3.54 39.95
N LYS A 214 -6.20 -2.90 39.93
CA LYS A 214 -4.91 -3.55 40.22
C LYS A 214 -4.63 -3.52 41.71
N ALA A 215 -4.07 -4.63 42.21
CA ALA A 215 -3.59 -4.71 43.58
C ALA A 215 -2.51 -3.65 43.81
N ASP A 216 -2.69 -2.85 44.85
CA ASP A 216 -1.71 -1.84 45.25
C ASP A 216 -0.63 -2.44 46.18
N LYS A 217 0.29 -1.59 46.63
CA LYS A 217 1.36 -2.01 47.54
C LYS A 217 0.81 -2.52 48.88
N THR A 218 -0.30 -1.99 49.34
CA THR A 218 -0.96 -2.37 50.60
C THR A 218 -1.63 -3.73 50.46
N ASP A 219 -2.33 -3.98 49.36
CA ASP A 219 -2.93 -5.28 49.03
C ASP A 219 -1.88 -6.39 49.00
N VAL A 220 -0.77 -6.14 48.29
CA VAL A 220 0.36 -7.06 48.20
C VAL A 220 0.99 -7.31 49.57
N ASN A 221 1.29 -6.25 50.32
CA ASN A 221 1.87 -6.39 51.67
C ASN A 221 0.95 -7.17 52.62
N SER A 222 -0.36 -6.93 52.55
CA SER A 222 -1.35 -7.65 53.36
C SER A 222 -1.38 -9.14 53.02
N ALA A 223 -1.43 -9.48 51.73
CA ALA A 223 -1.39 -10.86 51.26
C ALA A 223 -0.10 -11.58 51.66
N LEU A 224 1.06 -10.93 51.57
CA LEU A 224 2.34 -11.50 52.00
C LEU A 224 2.43 -11.65 53.52
N SER A 225 1.88 -10.70 54.29
CA SER A 225 1.92 -10.75 55.75
C SER A 225 1.20 -11.96 56.34
N GLY A 226 0.19 -12.48 55.64
CA GLY A 226 -0.57 -13.68 56.03
C GLY A 226 0.04 -15.01 55.58
N LYS A 227 1.10 -15.02 54.76
CA LYS A 227 1.70 -16.27 54.22
C LYS A 227 2.59 -17.02 55.22
N ALA A 228 3.03 -16.36 56.28
CA ALA A 228 3.78 -16.99 57.37
C ALA A 228 3.19 -16.55 58.70
N ASP A 229 2.56 -17.48 59.42
CA ASP A 229 2.17 -17.24 60.79
C ASP A 229 3.44 -17.22 61.66
N LYS A 230 3.91 -16.00 61.99
CA LYS A 230 5.09 -15.80 62.85
C LYS A 230 4.93 -16.47 64.22
N SER A 231 3.70 -16.82 64.63
CA SER A 231 3.45 -17.55 65.87
C SER A 231 3.65 -19.07 65.76
N ASN A 232 3.62 -19.62 64.53
CA ASN A 232 3.73 -21.07 64.27
C ASN A 232 4.91 -21.43 63.35
N THR A 233 5.85 -20.51 63.14
CA THR A 233 7.08 -20.74 62.38
C THR A 233 8.27 -20.31 63.21
N TYR A 234 9.33 -21.12 63.19
CA TYR A 234 10.62 -20.75 63.77
C TYR A 234 11.53 -20.20 62.68
N SER A 235 12.20 -19.08 62.94
CA SER A 235 13.31 -18.64 62.13
C SER A 235 14.46 -19.64 62.21
N LYS A 236 15.35 -19.62 61.20
CA LYS A 236 16.55 -20.43 61.21
C LYS A 236 17.40 -20.21 62.47
N GLN A 237 17.53 -18.96 62.93
CA GLN A 237 18.27 -18.64 64.16
C GLN A 237 17.63 -19.23 65.42
N GLU A 238 16.30 -19.22 65.53
CA GLU A 238 15.59 -19.83 66.66
C GLU A 238 15.76 -21.36 66.69
N ILE A 239 15.66 -22.01 65.52
CA ILE A 239 15.94 -23.45 65.38
C ILE A 239 17.39 -23.72 65.78
N ASP A 240 18.35 -23.03 65.16
CA ASP A 240 19.77 -23.22 65.43
C ASP A 240 20.08 -23.03 66.94
N SER A 241 19.44 -22.06 67.60
CA SER A 241 19.60 -21.82 69.05
C SER A 241 18.96 -22.91 69.92
N LYS A 242 17.77 -23.41 69.54
CA LYS A 242 17.11 -24.52 70.25
C LYS A 242 17.90 -25.82 70.14
N PHE A 243 18.52 -26.06 68.99
CA PHE A 243 19.31 -27.28 68.75
C PHE A 243 20.76 -27.18 69.25
N ALA A 244 21.32 -25.97 69.39
CA ALA A 244 22.68 -25.77 69.94
C ALA A 244 22.87 -26.38 71.33
N ASN A 245 21.80 -26.49 72.13
CA ASN A 245 21.83 -27.05 73.48
C ASN A 245 21.30 -28.50 73.57
N THR A 246 20.84 -29.10 72.48
CA THR A 246 20.32 -30.49 72.46
C THR A 246 21.37 -31.51 72.01
N GLY A 247 22.66 -31.20 72.12
CA GLY A 247 23.76 -32.11 71.80
C GLY A 247 23.75 -33.38 72.64
N GLY A 248 23.05 -34.41 72.16
CA GLY A 248 23.17 -35.80 72.60
C GLY A 248 22.55 -36.17 73.96
N VAL A 249 22.76 -37.44 74.34
CA VAL A 249 22.34 -38.01 75.63
C VAL A 249 22.98 -37.22 76.76
N LYS A 250 22.18 -36.62 77.66
CA LYS A 250 22.71 -35.77 78.75
C LYS A 250 23.77 -36.48 79.61
N SER A 251 23.57 -37.77 79.89
CA SER A 251 24.57 -38.68 80.46
C SER A 251 24.08 -40.13 80.42
N VAL A 252 24.97 -41.12 80.36
CA VAL A 252 24.66 -42.52 80.69
C VAL A 252 25.46 -42.91 81.93
N ASN A 253 24.76 -43.32 82.99
CA ASN A 253 25.36 -43.70 84.27
C ASN A 253 26.31 -42.63 84.86
N GLY A 254 25.94 -41.35 84.71
CA GLY A 254 26.72 -40.19 85.20
C GLY A 254 27.81 -39.68 84.25
N ASN A 255 28.15 -40.40 83.18
CA ASN A 255 29.17 -39.97 82.21
C ASN A 255 28.54 -39.18 81.06
N LYS A 256 29.09 -38.00 80.75
CA LYS A 256 28.67 -37.14 79.63
C LYS A 256 29.33 -37.58 78.32
N PRO A 257 28.72 -37.31 77.14
CA PRO A 257 29.36 -37.54 75.86
C PRO A 257 30.63 -36.70 75.67
N ASP A 258 31.61 -37.22 74.93
CA ASP A 258 32.79 -36.47 74.48
C ASP A 258 32.47 -35.56 73.27
N ALA A 259 33.47 -34.84 72.76
CA ALA A 259 33.32 -33.94 71.60
C ALA A 259 32.89 -34.66 70.30
N GLY A 260 33.07 -35.99 70.23
CA GLY A 260 32.60 -36.83 69.13
C GLY A 260 31.22 -37.45 69.37
N GLY A 261 30.60 -37.21 70.53
CA GLY A 261 29.29 -37.75 70.90
C GLY A 261 29.32 -39.15 71.53
N ASN A 262 30.49 -39.71 71.86
CA ASN A 262 30.60 -41.02 72.51
C ASN A 262 30.45 -40.91 74.03
N VAL A 263 29.74 -41.83 74.67
CA VAL A 263 29.67 -41.92 76.14
C VAL A 263 30.55 -43.08 76.62
N ASN A 264 31.69 -42.75 77.23
CA ASN A 264 32.60 -43.75 77.77
C ASN A 264 32.11 -44.22 79.15
N VAL A 265 31.51 -45.41 79.23
CA VAL A 265 31.07 -46.03 80.48
C VAL A 265 32.06 -47.13 80.84
N ASN A 266 32.65 -47.04 82.03
CA ASN A 266 33.46 -48.14 82.57
C ASN A 266 32.53 -49.31 82.94
N ILE A 267 32.48 -50.34 82.10
CA ILE A 267 31.77 -51.58 82.41
C ILE A 267 32.75 -52.47 83.19
N PRO A 268 32.45 -52.88 84.45
CA PRO A 268 33.29 -53.81 85.18
C PRO A 268 33.52 -55.07 84.34
N HIS A 269 34.77 -55.56 84.27
CA HIS A 269 35.13 -56.76 83.54
C HIS A 269 34.18 -57.92 83.93
N VAL A 270 33.34 -58.35 82.98
CA VAL A 270 32.46 -59.51 83.19
C VAL A 270 33.33 -60.76 83.25
N ASP A 271 33.39 -61.41 84.40
CA ASP A 271 34.06 -62.68 84.55
C ASP A 271 33.27 -63.78 83.82
N LEU A 272 33.77 -64.18 82.66
CA LEU A 272 33.19 -65.22 81.80
C LEU A 272 33.75 -66.61 82.10
N SER A 273 34.55 -66.78 83.15
CA SER A 273 35.06 -68.10 83.57
C SER A 273 34.01 -69.19 83.81
N PRO A 274 32.71 -68.91 84.09
CA PRO A 274 31.67 -69.93 84.17
C PRO A 274 31.16 -70.45 82.82
N TYR A 275 31.48 -69.81 81.68
CA TYR A 275 31.02 -70.21 80.35
C TYR A 275 32.08 -71.05 79.62
N ALA A 276 31.64 -72.21 79.11
CA ALA A 276 32.44 -73.37 78.68
C ALA A 276 33.62 -73.09 77.71
N LYS A 277 34.71 -73.86 77.86
CA LYS A 277 35.93 -73.75 77.03
C LYS A 277 35.74 -74.41 75.66
N THR A 278 36.60 -74.06 74.69
CA THR A 278 36.63 -74.64 73.32
C THR A 278 36.53 -76.17 73.28
N ALA A 279 37.03 -76.87 74.30
CA ALA A 279 36.94 -78.32 74.42
C ALA A 279 35.49 -78.84 74.55
N ASP A 280 34.63 -78.14 75.30
CA ASP A 280 33.24 -78.51 75.52
C ASP A 280 32.39 -78.29 74.25
N VAL A 281 32.66 -77.18 73.54
CA VAL A 281 32.02 -76.86 72.24
C VAL A 281 32.44 -77.86 71.17
N ASN A 282 33.73 -78.21 71.09
CA ASN A 282 34.21 -79.18 70.11
C ASN A 282 33.61 -80.57 70.33
N ASN A 283 33.43 -81.00 71.58
CA ASN A 283 32.77 -82.26 71.89
C ASN A 283 31.28 -82.24 71.50
N ALA A 284 30.56 -81.14 71.76
CA ALA A 284 29.15 -81.00 71.38
C ALA A 284 28.95 -80.90 69.85
N LEU A 285 29.85 -80.22 69.15
CA LEU A 285 29.76 -80.02 67.69
C LEU A 285 30.06 -81.31 66.92
N ASN A 286 31.03 -82.10 67.38
CA ASN A 286 31.31 -83.43 66.82
C ASN A 286 30.16 -84.42 67.04
N ALA A 287 29.35 -84.24 68.09
CA ALA A 287 28.18 -85.07 68.38
C ALA A 287 26.90 -84.66 67.62
N LYS A 288 26.86 -83.48 66.98
CA LYS A 288 25.66 -82.93 66.30
C LYS A 288 25.60 -83.17 64.78
N ALA A 289 26.70 -83.59 64.16
CA ALA A 289 26.75 -83.82 62.71
C ALA A 289 26.42 -85.28 62.37
N ASP A 290 25.16 -85.57 62.10
CA ASP A 290 24.75 -86.82 61.48
C ASP A 290 25.16 -86.77 59.99
N LYS A 291 26.37 -87.23 59.67
CA LYS A 291 26.98 -87.17 58.32
C LYS A 291 26.11 -87.80 57.21
N SER A 292 25.04 -88.49 57.58
CA SER A 292 24.08 -89.14 56.68
C SER A 292 23.08 -88.17 56.02
N ASN A 293 22.81 -86.99 56.59
CA ASN A 293 21.72 -86.09 56.16
C ASN A 293 22.16 -84.71 55.63
N THR A 294 23.45 -84.51 55.36
CA THR A 294 23.98 -83.24 54.84
C THR A 294 24.69 -83.42 53.50
N TYR A 295 24.27 -82.66 52.49
CA TYR A 295 24.96 -82.58 51.20
C TYR A 295 26.23 -81.75 51.29
N THR A 296 27.30 -82.22 50.65
CA THR A 296 28.56 -81.49 50.51
C THR A 296 28.47 -80.44 49.40
N LYS A 297 29.40 -79.49 49.40
CA LYS A 297 29.52 -78.51 48.30
C LYS A 297 29.64 -79.21 46.93
N GLN A 298 30.38 -80.31 46.86
CA GLN A 298 30.54 -81.11 45.65
C GLN A 298 29.20 -81.69 45.14
N ASP A 299 28.31 -82.10 46.05
CA ASP A 299 26.98 -82.59 45.68
C ASP A 299 26.10 -81.51 45.05
N VAL A 300 26.24 -80.26 45.53
CA VAL A 300 25.52 -79.10 44.97
C VAL A 300 26.11 -78.69 43.63
N ASP A 301 27.43 -78.61 43.54
CA ASP A 301 28.13 -78.24 42.30
C ASP A 301 27.80 -79.23 41.17
N ASN A 302 27.77 -80.54 41.45
CA ASN A 302 27.34 -81.57 40.48
C ASN A 302 25.89 -81.40 40.00
N ARG A 303 24.97 -80.99 40.89
CA ARG A 303 23.55 -80.77 40.54
C ARG A 303 23.33 -79.52 39.67
N LEU A 304 24.20 -78.53 39.77
CA LEU A 304 24.10 -77.27 39.03
C LEU A 304 24.74 -77.35 37.64
N ASN A 305 25.74 -78.21 37.44
CA ASN A 305 26.57 -78.26 36.23
C ASN A 305 25.87 -78.80 34.95
N GLY A 306 24.53 -78.88 34.94
CA GLY A 306 23.73 -79.31 33.79
C GLY A 306 22.41 -78.54 33.60
N LYS A 307 22.20 -77.43 34.32
CA LYS A 307 20.94 -76.67 34.29
C LYS A 307 20.87 -75.60 33.18
N ALA A 308 21.97 -75.27 32.50
CA ALA A 308 21.98 -74.40 31.33
C ALA A 308 22.06 -75.25 30.06
N ASN A 309 20.95 -75.45 29.37
CA ASN A 309 20.92 -76.21 28.13
C ASN A 309 21.34 -75.31 26.95
N ASN A 310 22.59 -75.43 26.51
CA ASN A 310 23.19 -74.62 25.42
C ASN A 310 22.45 -74.74 24.07
N GLY A 311 21.47 -75.65 23.95
CA GLY A 311 20.66 -75.86 22.74
C GLY A 311 19.42 -74.97 22.64
N ASP A 312 18.90 -74.44 23.75
CA ASP A 312 17.65 -73.64 23.77
C ASP A 312 17.92 -72.14 24.02
N SER A 313 19.19 -71.76 24.14
CA SER A 313 19.60 -70.39 24.48
C SER A 313 20.65 -69.91 23.48
N TYR A 314 20.35 -68.83 22.74
CA TYR A 314 21.34 -68.20 21.87
C TYR A 314 22.36 -67.41 22.68
N LEU A 315 23.64 -67.56 22.34
CA LEU A 315 24.68 -66.67 22.85
C LEU A 315 24.49 -65.29 22.22
N LYS A 316 24.78 -64.23 22.99
CA LYS A 316 24.65 -62.83 22.53
C LYS A 316 25.27 -62.60 21.15
N ARG A 317 26.45 -63.21 20.88
CA ARG A 317 27.16 -63.10 19.59
C ARG A 317 26.37 -63.65 18.41
N GLU A 318 25.62 -64.73 18.61
CA GLU A 318 24.82 -65.37 17.55
C GLU A 318 23.60 -64.53 17.21
N ALA A 319 22.98 -63.91 18.23
CA ALA A 319 21.91 -62.93 18.03
C ALA A 319 22.42 -61.70 17.27
N ASP A 320 23.57 -61.14 17.67
CA ASP A 320 24.18 -59.98 17.03
C ASP A 320 24.52 -60.27 15.54
N SER A 321 25.02 -61.47 15.21
CA SER A 321 25.36 -61.84 13.82
C SER A 321 24.14 -61.92 12.89
N LYS A 322 22.99 -62.39 13.38
CA LYS A 322 21.77 -62.49 12.55
C LYS A 322 21.22 -61.11 12.17
N PHE A 323 21.30 -60.14 13.08
CA PHE A 323 20.85 -58.76 12.84
C PHE A 323 21.64 -58.04 11.72
N VAL A 324 22.97 -58.22 11.65
CA VAL A 324 23.80 -57.59 10.58
C VAL A 324 23.39 -58.03 9.17
N THR A 325 22.99 -59.30 9.02
CA THR A 325 22.47 -59.82 7.73
C THR A 325 21.20 -59.12 7.27
N GLN A 326 20.33 -58.75 8.22
CA GLN A 326 19.06 -58.08 7.92
C GLN A 326 19.30 -56.67 7.37
N ASP A 327 20.22 -55.91 7.96
CA ASP A 327 20.59 -54.57 7.48
C ASP A 327 21.16 -54.59 6.06
N THR A 328 21.99 -55.59 5.77
CA THR A 328 22.56 -55.79 4.41
C THR A 328 21.47 -56.08 3.38
N PHE A 329 20.46 -56.88 3.73
CA PHE A 329 19.34 -57.20 2.84
C PHE A 329 18.47 -55.96 2.56
N ASN A 330 18.18 -55.17 3.60
CA ASN A 330 17.43 -53.91 3.47
C ASN A 330 18.14 -52.91 2.54
N GLY A 331 19.48 -52.81 2.61
CA GLY A 331 20.25 -51.97 1.69
C GLY A 331 20.11 -52.39 0.22
N ARG A 332 20.14 -53.69 -0.07
CA ARG A 332 19.95 -54.23 -1.43
C ARG A 332 18.55 -53.97 -1.98
N ILE A 333 17.52 -54.05 -1.13
CA ILE A 333 16.14 -53.73 -1.52
C ILE A 333 16.02 -52.27 -1.95
N ASN A 334 16.55 -51.34 -1.16
CA ASN A 334 16.49 -49.91 -1.46
C ASN A 334 17.17 -49.56 -2.80
N ASP A 335 18.31 -50.19 -3.12
CA ASP A 335 18.98 -49.98 -4.41
C ASP A 335 18.12 -50.46 -5.59
N HIS A 336 17.51 -51.64 -5.47
CA HIS A 336 16.62 -52.18 -6.50
C HIS A 336 15.38 -51.30 -6.72
N GLU A 337 14.75 -50.78 -5.66
CA GLU A 337 13.61 -49.86 -5.78
C GLU A 337 13.99 -48.58 -6.54
N ASN A 338 15.17 -48.01 -6.27
CA ASN A 338 15.65 -46.82 -6.97
C ASN A 338 15.90 -47.10 -8.46
N ARG A 339 16.48 -48.26 -8.79
CA ARG A 339 16.69 -48.67 -10.19
C ARG A 339 15.38 -48.89 -10.94
N LEU A 340 14.36 -49.45 -10.28
CA LEU A 340 13.04 -49.65 -10.89
C LEU A 340 12.39 -48.30 -11.22
N LYS A 341 12.37 -47.35 -10.28
CA LYS A 341 11.85 -45.99 -10.52
C LYS A 341 12.55 -45.28 -11.69
N PHE A 342 13.88 -45.43 -11.80
CA PHE A 342 14.64 -44.86 -12.91
C PHE A 342 14.21 -45.45 -14.26
N LEU A 343 14.01 -46.78 -14.34
CA LEU A 343 13.57 -47.43 -15.56
C LEU A 343 12.14 -47.02 -15.94
N GLU A 344 11.22 -46.94 -14.97
CA GLU A 344 9.84 -46.48 -15.21
C GLU A 344 9.78 -45.04 -15.73
N GLN A 345 10.64 -44.14 -15.23
CA GLN A 345 10.68 -42.75 -15.68
C GLN A 345 11.33 -42.55 -17.06
N ASN A 346 12.24 -43.44 -17.48
CA ASN A 346 13.03 -43.27 -18.71
C ASN A 346 12.64 -44.23 -19.84
N ALA A 347 11.81 -45.24 -19.60
CA ALA A 347 11.37 -46.15 -20.66
C ALA A 347 10.37 -45.45 -21.60
N MET A 348 10.61 -45.54 -22.91
CA MET A 348 9.62 -45.18 -23.92
C MET A 348 8.59 -46.32 -24.06
N LEU A 349 7.34 -46.04 -23.74
CA LEU A 349 6.23 -46.98 -23.88
C LEU A 349 5.75 -46.95 -25.33
N GLY A 350 5.89 -48.06 -26.06
CA GLY A 350 5.41 -48.22 -27.42
C GLY A 350 4.13 -49.06 -27.49
N LYS A 351 3.14 -48.64 -28.28
CA LYS A 351 1.96 -49.46 -28.59
C LYS A 351 1.65 -49.36 -30.08
N HIS A 352 1.33 -50.49 -30.68
CA HIS A 352 0.92 -50.59 -32.07
C HIS A 352 -0.58 -50.34 -32.22
N PHE A 353 -0.98 -49.63 -33.28
CA PHE A 353 -2.35 -49.24 -33.58
C PHE A 353 -2.65 -49.51 -35.06
N ALA A 354 -3.88 -49.94 -35.36
CA ALA A 354 -4.31 -50.22 -36.73
C ALA A 354 -4.57 -48.95 -37.58
N ASN A 355 -4.63 -47.76 -36.95
CA ASN A 355 -4.83 -46.49 -37.65
C ASN A 355 -4.12 -45.33 -36.93
N GLU A 356 -3.84 -44.27 -37.68
CA GLU A 356 -3.06 -43.12 -37.22
C GLU A 356 -3.78 -42.26 -36.16
N ASN A 357 -5.11 -42.21 -36.19
CA ASN A 357 -5.88 -41.37 -35.25
C ASN A 357 -5.78 -41.92 -33.82
N ASP A 358 -5.90 -43.25 -33.66
CA ASP A 358 -5.77 -43.91 -32.35
C ASP A 358 -4.34 -43.81 -31.81
N ALA A 359 -3.33 -43.91 -32.68
CA ALA A 359 -1.93 -43.72 -32.30
C ALA A 359 -1.65 -42.30 -31.78
N LYS A 360 -2.18 -41.27 -32.45
CA LYS A 360 -2.05 -39.86 -32.02
C LYS A 360 -2.77 -39.57 -30.71
N ALA A 361 -3.98 -40.11 -30.52
CA ALA A 361 -4.72 -39.95 -29.26
C ALA A 361 -4.00 -40.62 -28.07
N TRP A 362 -3.20 -41.65 -28.32
CA TRP A 362 -2.43 -42.32 -27.28
C TRP A 362 -1.09 -41.64 -26.97
N SER A 363 -0.35 -41.21 -27.99
CA SER A 363 0.95 -40.54 -27.80
C SER A 363 0.83 -39.16 -27.12
N THR A 364 -0.35 -38.54 -27.11
CA THR A 364 -0.62 -37.26 -26.44
C THR A 364 -0.79 -37.38 -24.91
N LYS A 365 -0.75 -38.59 -24.33
CA LYS A 365 -0.92 -38.80 -22.88
C LYS A 365 0.35 -38.56 -22.03
N GLY A 366 1.47 -38.15 -22.63
CA GLY A 366 2.71 -37.77 -21.92
C GLY A 366 3.97 -38.01 -22.76
N SER A 367 5.09 -37.40 -22.36
CA SER A 367 6.31 -37.25 -23.19
C SER A 367 7.06 -38.54 -23.56
N ASN A 368 6.70 -39.70 -23.01
CA ASN A 368 7.41 -40.97 -23.20
C ASN A 368 6.56 -42.07 -23.90
N TYR A 369 5.45 -41.72 -24.55
CA TYR A 369 4.60 -42.67 -25.27
C TYR A 369 4.80 -42.56 -26.79
N ILE A 370 5.07 -43.69 -27.47
CA ILE A 370 5.21 -43.78 -28.94
C ILE A 370 4.12 -44.68 -29.53
N GLY A 371 3.14 -44.06 -30.21
CA GLY A 371 2.16 -44.80 -30.99
C GLY A 371 2.77 -45.22 -32.33
N ILE A 372 2.84 -46.52 -32.58
CA ILE A 372 3.30 -47.09 -33.85
C ILE A 372 2.06 -47.49 -34.65
N VAL A 373 1.96 -47.11 -35.93
CA VAL A 373 0.84 -47.53 -36.79
C VAL A 373 1.30 -48.73 -37.61
N ASP A 374 0.58 -49.84 -37.50
CA ASP A 374 0.83 -51.02 -38.32
C ASP A 374 0.40 -50.72 -39.76
N ASN A 375 1.33 -50.82 -40.71
CA ASN A 375 1.06 -50.68 -42.15
C ASN A 375 0.51 -51.97 -42.76
#